data_AF-A0A2S8GNK7-F1
#
_entry.id   AF-A0A2S8GNK7-F1
#
_cell.length_a   1.000
_cell.length_b   1.000
_cell.length_c   1.000
_cell.angle_alpha   90.00
_cell.angle_beta   90.00
_cell.angle_gamma   90.00
#
_symmetry.space_group_name_H-M   'P 1'
#
loop_
_entity.id
_entity.type
_entity.pdbx_description
1 polymer ?
#
loop_
_entity_poly.entity_id
_entity_poly.type
_entity_poly.pdbx_seq_one_letter_code
_entity_poly.pdbx_strand_id
1 'polypeptide(L)'
;MASWSALPPATKRLFQLAAENWEHSEVASQFVERALEQSDDMETLVSAYRYFFYKSQPTRALQLAEQVLARLRADNQLPTAWEDLQPILSNHQQSPAARLYLTAYAATALLKAQLGDYESAKTIAARVSELDTRREFCATTVHEVLLNPGE
;
A
#
# COMPACT_ATOMS: atom_id res chain seq x y z
N MET A 1 3.45 -2.32 13.06
CA MET A 1 3.12 -0.92 13.43
C MET A 1 3.91 0.00 12.52
N ALA A 2 3.26 0.94 11.84
CA ALA A 2 3.96 2.01 11.12
C ALA A 2 4.69 2.86 12.16
N SER A 3 6.01 3.02 12.04
CA SER A 3 6.76 3.82 13.00
C SER A 3 6.74 5.27 12.55
N TRP A 4 5.75 6.04 13.01
CA TRP A 4 5.71 7.50 12.86
C TRP A 4 6.88 8.23 13.57
N SER A 5 7.88 7.49 14.07
CA SER A 5 9.07 8.03 14.73
C SER A 5 9.96 8.80 13.76
N ALA A 6 9.93 8.47 12.47
CA ALA A 6 10.79 9.08 11.45
C ALA A 6 10.17 10.33 10.79
N LEU A 7 8.89 10.61 11.04
CA LEU A 7 8.20 11.75 10.43
C LEU A 7 8.65 13.08 11.07
N PRO A 8 8.80 14.16 10.26
CA PRO A 8 8.98 15.49 10.79
C PRO A 8 7.87 15.84 11.81
N PRO A 9 8.17 16.61 12.88
CA PRO A 9 7.18 16.91 13.92
C PRO A 9 5.89 17.53 13.38
N ALA A 10 5.97 18.40 12.37
CA ALA A 10 4.82 19.03 11.72
C ALA A 10 3.94 17.98 11.02
N THR A 11 4.53 17.13 10.19
CA THR A 11 3.84 16.04 9.48
C THR A 11 3.24 15.03 10.45
N LYS A 12 3.98 14.66 11.49
CA LYS A 12 3.49 13.78 12.55
C LYS A 12 2.27 14.36 13.25
N ARG A 13 2.26 15.67 13.53
CA ARG A 13 1.11 16.34 14.15
C ARG A 13 -0.12 16.29 13.25
N LEU A 14 0.04 16.41 11.93
CA LEU A 14 -1.06 16.29 10.99
C LEU A 14 -1.69 14.88 11.00
N PHE A 15 -0.89 13.81 11.00
CA PHE A 15 -1.43 12.46 11.13
C PHE A 15 -2.08 12.20 12.50
N GLN A 16 -1.55 12.80 13.58
CA GLN A 16 -2.22 12.75 14.89
C GLN A 16 -3.58 13.46 14.85
N LEU A 17 -3.67 14.64 14.24
CA LEU A 17 -4.93 15.36 14.07
C LEU A 17 -5.93 14.58 13.23
N ALA A 18 -5.47 13.89 12.18
CA ALA A 18 -6.31 12.99 11.39
C ALA A 18 -6.86 11.83 12.23
N ALA A 19 -6.04 11.23 13.09
CA ALA A 19 -6.46 10.16 14.00
C ALA A 19 -7.41 10.67 15.11
N GLU A 20 -7.14 11.85 15.68
CA GLU A 20 -8.01 12.51 16.66
C GLU A 20 -9.40 12.83 16.08
N ASN A 21 -9.46 13.11 14.77
CA ASN A 21 -10.70 13.39 14.04
C ASN A 21 -11.19 12.19 13.24
N TRP A 22 -10.82 10.96 13.62
CA TRP A 22 -11.12 9.76 12.82
C TRP A 22 -12.59 9.68 12.42
N GLU A 23 -13.56 9.93 13.30
CA GLU A 23 -14.99 9.86 12.95
C GLU A 23 -15.43 10.95 11.95
N HIS A 24 -14.72 12.07 11.86
CA HIS A 24 -15.01 13.17 10.94
C HIS A 24 -14.19 13.02 9.65
N SER A 25 -14.59 12.09 8.79
CA SER A 25 -13.80 11.67 7.61
C SER A 25 -13.30 12.82 6.72
N GLU A 26 -14.10 13.86 6.52
CA GLU A 26 -13.72 15.03 5.71
C GLU A 26 -12.63 15.88 6.39
N VAL A 27 -12.76 16.13 7.70
CA VAL A 27 -11.76 16.88 8.48
C VAL A 27 -10.46 16.08 8.58
N ALA A 28 -10.56 14.78 8.86
CA ALA A 28 -9.40 13.92 8.98
C ALA A 28 -8.64 13.75 7.66
N SER A 29 -9.32 13.63 6.52
CA SER A 29 -8.64 13.56 5.21
C SER A 29 -7.91 14.84 4.87
N GLN A 30 -8.46 16.02 5.22
CA GLN A 30 -7.76 17.30 5.00
C GLN A 30 -6.41 17.36 5.74
N PHE A 31 -6.31 16.83 6.95
CA PHE A 31 -5.02 16.77 7.65
C PHE A 31 -4.02 15.87 6.95
N VAL A 32 -4.47 14.73 6.40
CA VAL A 32 -3.61 13.81 5.64
C VAL A 32 -3.14 14.43 4.32
N GLU A 33 -4.03 15.11 3.60
CA GLU A 33 -3.66 15.82 2.37
C GLU A 33 -2.64 16.93 2.64
N ARG A 34 -2.84 17.71 3.71
CA ARG A 34 -1.84 18.70 4.16
C ARG A 34 -0.50 18.08 4.52
N ALA A 35 -0.48 16.84 5.02
CA ALA A 35 0.76 16.14 5.31
C ALA A 35 1.52 15.79 4.03
N LEU A 36 0.80 15.35 2.99
CA LEU A 36 1.34 15.09 1.66
C LEU A 36 1.87 16.36 0.97
N GLU A 37 1.25 17.51 1.21
CA GLU A 37 1.74 18.80 0.69
C GLU A 37 3.03 19.26 1.38
N GLN A 38 3.24 18.90 2.64
CA GLN A 38 4.36 19.36 3.45
C GLN A 38 5.59 18.46 3.39
N SER A 39 5.44 17.21 2.98
CA SER A 39 6.53 16.24 2.98
C SER A 39 6.43 15.26 1.81
N ASP A 40 7.54 15.12 1.09
CA ASP A 40 7.71 14.18 -0.02
C ASP A 40 8.59 12.98 0.40
N ASP A 41 8.45 12.50 1.64
CA ASP A 41 9.17 11.33 2.12
C ASP A 41 8.30 10.06 2.02
N MET A 42 8.97 8.91 1.93
CA MET A 42 8.32 7.60 1.80
C MET A 42 7.38 7.28 2.97
N GLU A 43 7.73 7.66 4.21
CA GLU A 43 6.91 7.33 5.38
C GLU A 43 5.61 8.15 5.40
N THR A 44 5.65 9.40 4.95
CA THR A 44 4.46 10.24 4.77
C THR A 44 3.52 9.62 3.74
N LEU A 45 4.07 9.23 2.59
CA LEU A 45 3.29 8.63 1.52
C LEU A 45 2.65 7.30 1.95
N VAL A 46 3.41 6.43 2.62
CA VAL A 46 2.93 5.16 3.17
C VAL A 46 1.86 5.37 4.25
N SER A 47 2.05 6.37 5.12
CA SER A 47 1.08 6.70 6.17
C SER A 47 -0.24 7.21 5.58
N ALA A 48 -0.18 8.07 4.57
CA ALA A 48 -1.36 8.57 3.87
C ALA A 48 -2.10 7.45 3.13
N TYR A 49 -1.38 6.62 2.36
CA TYR A 49 -1.95 5.45 1.69
C TYR A 49 -2.72 4.55 2.68
N ARG A 50 -2.10 4.19 3.81
CA ARG A 50 -2.72 3.34 4.84
C ARG A 50 -3.96 4.00 5.46
N TYR A 51 -3.90 5.31 5.71
CA TYR A 51 -5.07 6.05 6.20
C TYR A 51 -6.27 5.89 5.26
N PHE A 52 -6.09 6.18 3.97
CA PHE A 52 -7.18 6.08 3.00
C PHE A 52 -7.66 4.65 2.78
N PHE A 53 -6.74 3.67 2.87
CA PHE A 53 -7.08 2.25 2.85
C PHE A 53 -8.02 1.88 4.00
N TYR A 54 -7.68 2.24 5.24
CA TYR A 54 -8.53 1.94 6.40
C TYR A 54 -9.81 2.77 6.46
N LYS A 55 -9.83 3.93 5.79
CA LYS A 55 -11.04 4.76 5.62
C LYS A 55 -11.97 4.29 4.50
N SER A 56 -11.67 3.16 3.86
CA SER A 56 -12.45 2.64 2.72
C SER A 56 -12.63 3.69 1.62
N GLN A 57 -11.56 4.44 1.32
CA GLN A 57 -11.50 5.40 0.21
C GLN A 57 -10.60 4.84 -0.90
N PRO A 58 -11.09 3.84 -1.66
CA PRO A 58 -10.23 2.97 -2.47
C PRO A 58 -9.53 3.71 -3.60
N THR A 59 -10.18 4.69 -4.23
CA THR A 59 -9.60 5.49 -5.31
C THR A 59 -8.36 6.24 -4.84
N ARG A 60 -8.44 6.94 -3.69
CA ARG A 60 -7.31 7.72 -3.17
C ARG A 60 -6.20 6.82 -2.61
N ALA A 61 -6.59 5.74 -1.94
CA ALA A 61 -5.63 4.74 -1.45
C ALA A 61 -4.85 4.10 -2.61
N LEU A 62 -5.52 3.77 -3.72
CA LEU A 62 -4.87 3.16 -4.89
C LEU A 62 -3.85 4.10 -5.52
N GLN A 63 -4.21 5.37 -5.72
CA GLN A 63 -3.29 6.38 -6.25
C GLN A 63 -2.00 6.47 -5.42
N LEU A 64 -2.12 6.55 -4.09
CA LEU A 64 -0.97 6.67 -3.21
C LEU A 64 -0.16 5.37 -3.13
N ALA A 65 -0.82 4.20 -3.13
CA ALA A 65 -0.14 2.91 -3.19
C ALA A 65 0.69 2.75 -4.47
N GLU A 66 0.14 3.15 -5.62
CA GLU A 66 0.86 3.15 -6.90
C GLU A 66 2.05 4.11 -6.89
N GLN A 67 1.94 5.27 -6.23
CA GLN A 67 3.08 6.17 -6.01
C GLN A 67 4.16 5.55 -5.13
N VAL A 68 3.79 4.85 -4.04
CA VAL A 68 4.75 4.11 -3.20
C VAL A 68 5.51 3.09 -4.04
N LEU A 69 4.80 2.31 -4.86
CA LEU A 69 5.41 1.30 -5.74
C LEU A 69 6.36 1.94 -6.75
N ALA A 70 5.95 3.04 -7.39
CA ALA A 70 6.79 3.76 -8.34
C ALA A 70 8.07 4.31 -7.69
N ARG A 71 7.95 4.91 -6.50
CA ARG A 71 9.09 5.43 -5.73
C ARG A 71 10.04 4.31 -5.30
N LEU A 72 9.51 3.20 -4.79
CA LEU A 72 10.32 2.04 -4.43
C LEU A 72 11.11 1.49 -5.61
N ARG A 73 10.49 1.44 -6.81
CA ARG A 73 11.21 1.02 -8.02
C ARG A 73 12.33 1.97 -8.37
N ALA A 74 12.09 3.28 -8.32
CA ALA A 74 13.10 4.28 -8.63
C ALA A 74 14.27 4.23 -7.62
N ASP A 75 13.97 4.27 -6.32
CA ASP A 75 14.96 4.35 -5.25
C ASP A 75 15.84 3.10 -5.16
N ASN A 76 15.30 1.93 -5.56
CA ASN A 76 15.99 0.64 -5.50
C ASN A 76 16.35 0.08 -6.89
N GLN A 77 16.17 0.87 -7.95
CA GLN A 77 16.45 0.47 -9.35
C GLN A 77 15.78 -0.85 -9.75
N LEU A 78 14.55 -1.07 -9.28
CA LEU A 78 13.84 -2.32 -9.54
C LEU A 78 13.25 -2.33 -10.96
N PRO A 79 13.27 -3.48 -11.65
CA PRO A 79 12.68 -3.61 -12.98
C PRO A 79 11.16 -3.52 -12.95
N THR A 80 10.58 -3.18 -14.11
CA THR A 80 9.14 -3.05 -14.29
C THR A 80 8.46 -4.37 -14.66
N ALA A 81 9.15 -5.21 -15.45
CA ALA A 81 8.67 -6.54 -15.82
C ALA A 81 8.64 -7.44 -14.58
N TRP A 82 7.56 -8.21 -14.42
CA TRP A 82 7.40 -9.06 -13.25
C TRP A 82 8.43 -10.19 -13.24
N GLU A 83 8.74 -10.71 -14.42
CA GLU A 83 9.67 -11.80 -14.66
C GLU A 83 11.07 -11.48 -14.13
N ASP A 84 11.48 -10.21 -14.25
CA ASP A 84 12.76 -9.72 -13.74
C ASP A 84 12.68 -9.29 -12.26
N LEU A 85 11.51 -8.80 -11.83
CA LEU A 85 11.29 -8.31 -10.47
C LEU A 85 11.14 -9.43 -9.44
N GLN A 86 10.44 -10.50 -9.82
CA GLN A 86 10.06 -11.61 -8.95
C GLN A 86 11.27 -12.27 -8.28
N PRO A 87 12.38 -12.58 -8.98
CA PRO A 87 13.57 -13.15 -8.35
C PRO A 87 14.20 -12.22 -7.32
N ILE A 88 14.20 -10.90 -7.57
CA ILE A 88 14.77 -9.90 -6.65
C ILE A 88 13.96 -9.85 -5.36
N LEU A 89 12.62 -9.79 -5.49
CA LEU A 89 11.73 -9.77 -4.33
C LEU A 89 11.78 -11.09 -3.54
N SER A 90 11.93 -12.23 -4.23
CA SER A 90 12.07 -13.54 -3.58
C SER A 90 13.38 -13.66 -2.80
N ASN A 91 14.52 -13.32 -3.43
CA ASN A 91 15.84 -13.41 -2.80
C ASN A 91 16.03 -12.46 -1.61
N HIS A 92 15.34 -11.31 -1.62
CA HIS A 92 15.44 -10.28 -0.60
C HIS A 92 14.13 -10.05 0.16
N GLN A 93 13.27 -11.06 0.26
CA GLN A 93 11.90 -10.93 0.79
C GLN A 93 11.83 -10.30 2.19
N GLN A 94 12.85 -10.52 3.02
CA GLN A 94 12.91 -9.99 4.39
C GLN A 94 13.47 -8.56 4.47
N SER A 95 13.98 -8.00 3.38
CA SER A 95 14.42 -6.62 3.35
C SER A 95 13.24 -5.66 3.54
N PRO A 96 13.42 -4.52 4.23
CA PRO A 96 12.35 -3.54 4.41
C PRO A 96 11.72 -3.07 3.08
N ALA A 97 12.54 -2.89 2.05
CA ALA A 97 12.08 -2.47 0.72
C ALA A 97 11.19 -3.54 0.05
N ALA A 98 11.61 -4.81 0.05
CA ALA A 98 10.82 -5.89 -0.52
C ALA A 98 9.51 -6.11 0.26
N ARG A 99 9.57 -6.09 1.60
CA ARG A 99 8.35 -6.20 2.44
C ARG A 99 7.39 -5.06 2.16
N LEU A 100 7.87 -3.82 2.04
CA LEU A 100 7.02 -2.68 1.74
C LEU A 100 6.43 -2.78 0.33
N TYR A 101 7.24 -3.18 -0.66
CA TYR A 101 6.79 -3.39 -2.04
C TYR A 101 5.67 -4.44 -2.09
N LEU A 102 5.90 -5.62 -1.52
CA LEU A 102 4.91 -6.71 -1.52
C LEU A 102 3.64 -6.32 -0.76
N THR A 103 3.77 -5.59 0.35
CA THR A 103 2.61 -5.10 1.12
C THR A 103 1.79 -4.09 0.31
N ALA A 104 2.43 -3.11 -0.32
CA ALA A 104 1.75 -2.10 -1.14
C ALA A 104 1.14 -2.75 -2.39
N TYR A 105 1.87 -3.64 -3.06
CA TYR A 105 1.40 -4.34 -4.25
C TYR A 105 0.19 -5.23 -3.93
N ALA A 106 0.25 -6.00 -2.83
CA ALA A 106 -0.88 -6.78 -2.35
C ALA A 106 -2.13 -5.94 -2.10
N ALA A 107 -1.97 -4.77 -1.50
CA ALA A 107 -3.10 -3.88 -1.26
C ALA A 107 -3.70 -3.29 -2.54
N THR A 108 -2.88 -3.02 -3.57
CA THR A 108 -3.43 -2.60 -4.87
C THR A 108 -4.35 -3.65 -5.48
N ALA A 109 -4.14 -4.95 -5.21
CA ALA A 109 -5.07 -5.99 -5.63
C ALA A 109 -6.46 -5.79 -4.99
N LEU A 110 -6.53 -5.64 -3.66
CA LEU A 110 -7.79 -5.43 -2.96
C LEU A 110 -8.48 -4.13 -3.42
N LEU A 111 -7.71 -3.05 -3.55
CA LEU A 111 -8.24 -1.75 -3.95
C LEU A 111 -8.80 -1.79 -5.38
N LYS A 112 -8.10 -2.45 -6.32
CA LYS A 112 -8.61 -2.65 -7.68
C LYS A 112 -9.86 -3.52 -7.70
N ALA A 113 -9.93 -4.58 -6.89
CA ALA A 113 -11.14 -5.38 -6.74
C ALA A 113 -12.32 -4.56 -6.19
N GLN A 114 -12.10 -3.72 -5.17
CA GLN A 114 -13.12 -2.82 -4.64
C GLN A 114 -13.64 -1.79 -5.67
N LEU A 115 -12.81 -1.45 -6.65
CA LEU A 115 -13.15 -0.55 -7.76
C LEU A 115 -13.69 -1.30 -9.00
N GLY A 116 -13.84 -2.62 -8.92
CA GLY A 116 -14.38 -3.45 -10.01
C GLY A 116 -13.36 -3.92 -11.06
N ASP A 117 -12.08 -3.59 -10.90
CA ASP A 117 -10.98 -4.06 -11.77
C ASP A 117 -10.47 -5.42 -11.28
N TYR A 118 -11.31 -6.44 -11.44
CA TYR A 118 -11.06 -7.79 -10.94
C TYR A 118 -9.91 -8.49 -11.66
N GLU A 119 -9.71 -8.25 -12.96
CA GLU A 119 -8.66 -8.92 -13.74
C GLU A 119 -7.26 -8.47 -13.30
N SER A 120 -7.05 -7.16 -13.13
CA SER A 120 -5.81 -6.66 -12.55
C SER A 120 -5.63 -7.16 -11.12
N ALA A 121 -6.69 -7.15 -10.32
CA ALA A 121 -6.64 -7.64 -8.94
C ALA A 121 -6.22 -9.11 -8.86
N LYS A 122 -6.80 -10.00 -9.66
CA LYS A 122 -6.43 -11.42 -9.74
C LYS A 122 -4.97 -11.60 -10.13
N THR A 123 -4.52 -10.87 -11.15
CA THR A 123 -3.12 -10.92 -11.64
C THR A 123 -2.14 -10.57 -10.52
N ILE A 124 -2.40 -9.47 -9.81
CA ILE A 124 -1.54 -9.02 -8.71
C ILE A 124 -1.58 -10.02 -7.55
N ALA A 125 -2.77 -10.51 -7.21
CA ALA A 125 -2.95 -11.44 -6.10
C ALA A 125 -2.23 -12.77 -6.36
N ALA A 126 -2.28 -13.29 -7.59
CA ALA A 126 -1.54 -14.48 -8.00
C ALA A 126 -0.02 -14.28 -7.83
N ARG A 127 0.52 -13.18 -8.37
CA ARG A 127 1.95 -12.82 -8.28
C ARG A 127 2.46 -12.72 -6.85
N VAL A 128 1.70 -12.10 -5.94
CA VAL A 128 2.10 -12.02 -4.54
C VAL A 128 2.00 -13.39 -3.87
N SER A 129 0.97 -14.19 -4.17
CA SER A 129 0.80 -15.53 -3.59
C SER A 129 1.93 -16.50 -3.95
N GLU A 130 2.54 -16.35 -5.13
CA GLU A 130 3.75 -17.11 -5.53
C GLU A 130 4.93 -16.88 -4.59
N LEU A 131 5.00 -15.70 -3.96
CA LEU A 131 6.07 -15.30 -3.05
C LEU A 131 5.69 -15.46 -1.58
N ASP A 132 4.39 -15.44 -1.26
CA ASP A 132 3.86 -15.38 0.10
C ASP A 132 3.62 -16.76 0.74
N THR A 133 4.68 -17.56 0.81
CA THR A 133 4.63 -18.92 1.39
C THR A 133 4.18 -18.98 2.86
N ARG A 134 4.20 -17.83 3.56
CA ARG A 134 3.87 -17.71 5.00
C ARG A 134 2.58 -16.94 5.28
N ARG A 135 1.83 -16.53 4.24
CA ARG A 135 0.62 -15.69 4.37
C ARG A 135 0.88 -14.39 5.14
N GLU A 136 2.03 -13.77 4.92
CA GLU A 136 2.42 -12.49 5.53
C GLU A 136 1.73 -11.29 4.86
N PHE A 137 1.12 -11.46 3.67
CA PHE A 137 0.49 -10.39 2.91
C PHE A 137 -1.00 -10.67 2.65
N CYS A 138 -1.81 -9.60 2.58
CA CYS A 138 -3.27 -9.72 2.39
C CYS A 138 -3.68 -10.26 1.01
N ALA A 139 -2.75 -10.31 0.05
CA ALA A 139 -3.03 -10.73 -1.32
C ALA A 139 -3.50 -12.18 -1.43
N THR A 140 -2.98 -13.08 -0.60
CA THR A 140 -3.37 -14.50 -0.63
C THR A 140 -4.87 -14.65 -0.31
N THR A 141 -5.36 -13.93 0.70
CA THR A 141 -6.79 -13.89 1.02
C THR A 141 -7.61 -13.24 -0.09
N VAL A 142 -7.12 -12.16 -0.69
CA VAL A 142 -7.79 -11.51 -1.84
C VAL A 142 -7.88 -12.48 -3.03
N HIS A 143 -6.81 -13.23 -3.31
CA HIS A 143 -6.77 -14.22 -4.38
C HIS A 143 -7.82 -15.30 -4.18
N GLU A 144 -7.89 -15.87 -2.97
CA GLU A 144 -8.86 -16.92 -2.60
C GLU A 144 -10.31 -16.44 -2.77
N VAL A 145 -10.63 -15.22 -2.31
CA VAL A 145 -11.98 -14.63 -2.46
C VAL A 145 -12.32 -14.33 -3.92
N LEU A 146 -11.36 -13.83 -4.71
CA LEU A 146 -11.60 -13.49 -6.12
C LEU A 146 -11.75 -14.73 -7.02
N LEU A 147 -11.16 -15.85 -6.63
CA LEU A 147 -11.28 -17.11 -7.36
C LEU A 147 -12.53 -17.91 -6.97
N ASN A 148 -13.02 -17.75 -5.74
CA ASN A 148 -14.23 -18.40 -5.24
C ASN A 148 -15.26 -17.37 -4.76
N PRO A 149 -15.86 -16.58 -5.65
CA PRO A 149 -16.89 -15.63 -5.27
C PRO A 149 -18.21 -16.36 -4.96
N GLY A 150 -18.36 -16.92 -3.76
CA GLY A 150 -19.65 -17.47 -3.31
C GLY A 150 -19.67 -18.75 -2.46
N GLU A 151 -18.66 -19.02 -1.63
CA GLU A 151 -18.88 -19.82 -0.40
C GLU A 151 -19.18 -18.89 0.79
#